data_AF-A0A7W4DGZ8-F1
#
_entry.id   AF-A0A7W4DGZ8-F1
#
_cell.length_a   1.000
_cell.length_b   1.000
_cell.length_c   1.000
_cell.angle_alpha   90.00
_cell.angle_beta   90.00
_cell.angle_gamma   90.00
#
_symmetry.space_group_name_H-M   'P 1'
#
loop_
_entity.id
_entity.type
_entity.pdbx_description
1 polymer ?
#
loop_
_entity_poly.entity_id
_entity_poly.type
_entity_poly.pdbx_seq_one_letter_code
_entity_poly.pdbx_strand_id
1 'polypeptide(L)'
;MGPEINNSTNSINSYKFSEQQLNVPTNNLASKRSKNKKMILIGIATLFFILFIVLIFRLFMSPKKVGSGDIKDYIAFVKLYQYGDENGKKDINTNLPANYTYAYKMLSESATSEEKTLYASELNERYLKYSNQEPVASFLMLFNNYLEMGEKITKIRAAYVQDDQVAKNLANKYASQIKTSEIPYAKKHLDYFITYYSKYIDYLDQVKNAGCVKGDSIDVNCEVISRINPENEALNDLYTELDGIKKTFFNSYLDSTLYLNNSIIALYNTKSTTKEK
;
A
#
# COMPACT_ATOMS: atom_id res chain seq x y z
N MET A 1 -52.21 14.59 -83.18
CA MET A 1 -53.62 14.48 -82.76
C MET A 1 -53.71 13.37 -81.71
N GLY A 2 -54.49 13.54 -80.65
CA GLY A 2 -54.87 12.43 -79.75
C GLY A 2 -56.14 11.71 -80.27
N PRO A 3 -56.86 10.89 -79.47
CA PRO A 3 -56.71 10.57 -78.04
C PRO A 3 -55.94 9.22 -77.86
N GLU A 4 -56.13 8.26 -76.92
CA GLU A 4 -57.13 7.99 -75.86
C GLU A 4 -56.60 7.01 -74.78
N ILE A 5 -57.30 6.90 -73.64
CA ILE A 5 -57.01 6.07 -72.45
C ILE A 5 -57.48 4.61 -72.63
N ASN A 6 -56.75 3.60 -72.11
CA ASN A 6 -57.35 2.30 -71.73
C ASN A 6 -56.51 1.42 -70.75
N ASN A 7 -57.05 1.23 -69.55
CA ASN A 7 -57.09 0.02 -68.69
C ASN A 7 -55.89 -0.92 -68.39
N SER A 8 -55.97 -1.49 -67.17
CA SER A 8 -55.40 -2.77 -66.70
C SER A 8 -53.90 -2.85 -66.35
N THR A 9 -53.57 -2.62 -65.08
CA THR A 9 -52.29 -3.00 -64.46
C THR A 9 -52.14 -4.53 -64.33
N ASN A 10 -51.00 -5.07 -64.75
CA ASN A 10 -50.71 -6.51 -64.73
C ASN A 10 -50.30 -7.06 -63.34
N SER A 11 -50.35 -8.38 -63.25
CA SER A 11 -50.14 -9.20 -62.04
C SER A 11 -48.69 -9.32 -61.56
N ILE A 12 -48.54 -9.66 -60.27
CA ILE A 12 -47.43 -10.48 -59.76
C ILE A 12 -48.03 -11.67 -59.00
N ASN A 13 -47.42 -12.86 -59.13
CA ASN A 13 -48.05 -14.16 -58.94
C ASN A 13 -48.29 -14.62 -57.49
N SER A 14 -49.27 -15.50 -57.30
CA SER A 14 -49.49 -16.28 -56.07
C SER A 14 -49.96 -17.73 -56.35
N TYR A 15 -49.15 -18.72 -55.94
CA TYR A 15 -49.40 -20.17 -56.06
C TYR A 15 -48.44 -20.93 -55.11
N LYS A 16 -48.74 -22.11 -54.52
CA LYS A 16 -50.01 -22.78 -54.20
C LYS A 16 -49.76 -23.83 -53.09
N PHE A 17 -50.81 -24.37 -52.47
CA PHE A 17 -50.77 -25.45 -51.45
C PHE A 17 -50.57 -26.86 -52.05
N SER A 18 -50.12 -27.79 -51.21
CA SER A 18 -50.71 -29.14 -51.10
C SER A 18 -50.48 -29.76 -49.72
N GLU A 19 -51.53 -30.31 -49.09
CA GLU A 19 -51.45 -31.16 -47.88
C GLU A 19 -51.28 -32.64 -48.27
N GLN A 20 -50.75 -33.49 -47.36
CA GLN A 20 -51.35 -34.77 -46.98
C GLN A 20 -50.58 -35.50 -45.85
N GLN A 21 -51.29 -36.42 -45.18
CA GLN A 21 -50.86 -37.36 -44.11
C GLN A 21 -50.56 -36.74 -42.71
N LEU A 22 -50.85 -37.38 -41.57
CA LEU A 22 -52.03 -38.19 -41.18
C LEU A 22 -52.11 -38.29 -39.63
N ASN A 23 -53.31 -38.43 -39.06
CA ASN A 23 -53.64 -38.91 -37.70
C ASN A 23 -53.19 -38.15 -36.41
N VAL A 24 -54.18 -37.56 -35.71
CA VAL A 24 -54.62 -37.80 -34.30
C VAL A 24 -53.58 -37.85 -33.13
N PRO A 25 -53.82 -37.27 -31.92
CA PRO A 25 -54.98 -36.50 -31.42
C PRO A 25 -54.65 -35.08 -30.91
N THR A 26 -55.69 -34.29 -30.61
CA THR A 26 -55.60 -33.02 -29.84
C THR A 26 -55.31 -33.25 -28.35
N ASN A 27 -54.33 -32.54 -27.79
CA ASN A 27 -54.09 -32.48 -26.34
C ASN A 27 -54.29 -31.05 -25.81
N ASN A 28 -55.22 -30.89 -24.86
CA ASN A 28 -55.57 -29.60 -24.26
C ASN A 28 -54.50 -29.11 -23.28
N LEU A 29 -53.48 -28.39 -23.77
CA LEU A 29 -52.52 -27.69 -22.91
C LEU A 29 -53.13 -26.43 -22.30
N ALA A 30 -53.85 -26.60 -21.19
CA ALA A 30 -54.37 -25.51 -20.38
C ALA A 30 -53.23 -24.56 -19.94
N SER A 31 -53.37 -23.26 -20.25
CA SER A 31 -52.37 -22.22 -19.98
C SER A 31 -52.18 -21.98 -18.48
N LYS A 32 -51.30 -22.78 -17.85
CA LYS A 32 -51.07 -22.80 -16.40
C LYS A 32 -50.17 -21.65 -15.91
N ARG A 33 -50.56 -20.41 -16.23
CA ARG A 33 -49.76 -19.18 -16.04
C ARG A 33 -49.71 -18.68 -14.58
N SER A 34 -49.29 -19.50 -13.62
CA SER A 34 -48.81 -18.99 -12.32
C SER A 34 -47.86 -19.94 -11.57
N LYS A 35 -46.65 -19.43 -11.29
CA LYS A 35 -45.87 -19.57 -10.03
C LYS A 35 -44.46 -18.94 -10.14
N ASN A 36 -43.80 -19.03 -11.30
CA ASN A 36 -42.39 -18.64 -11.45
C ASN A 36 -42.09 -17.12 -11.36
N LYS A 37 -43.09 -16.23 -11.49
CA LYS A 37 -42.88 -14.78 -11.27
C LYS A 37 -42.34 -14.46 -9.86
N LYS A 38 -42.71 -15.25 -8.83
CA LYS A 38 -42.15 -15.06 -7.48
C LYS A 38 -40.66 -15.38 -7.41
N MET A 39 -40.20 -16.45 -8.07
CA MET A 39 -38.77 -16.81 -8.10
C MET A 39 -37.92 -15.75 -8.81
N ILE A 40 -38.43 -15.15 -9.90
CA ILE A 40 -37.75 -14.06 -10.61
C ILE A 40 -37.67 -12.81 -9.72
N LEU A 41 -38.76 -12.44 -9.04
CA LEU A 41 -38.77 -11.32 -8.08
C LEU A 41 -37.81 -11.54 -6.90
N ILE A 42 -37.75 -12.76 -6.36
CA ILE A 42 -36.80 -13.13 -5.30
C ILE A 42 -35.36 -13.01 -5.82
N GLY A 43 -35.04 -13.54 -7.00
CA GLY A 43 -33.70 -13.43 -7.60
C GLY A 43 -33.25 -11.98 -7.81
N ILE A 44 -34.15 -11.11 -8.31
CA ILE A 44 -33.88 -9.67 -8.45
C ILE A 44 -33.70 -9.00 -7.08
N ALA A 45 -34.52 -9.33 -6.09
CA ALA A 45 -34.40 -8.79 -4.73
C ALA A 45 -33.09 -9.23 -4.05
N THR A 46 -32.67 -10.48 -4.20
CA THR A 46 -31.37 -10.98 -3.70
C THR A 46 -30.20 -10.29 -4.41
N LEU A 47 -30.28 -10.07 -5.73
CA LEU A 47 -29.25 -9.33 -6.47
C LEU A 47 -29.15 -7.87 -5.99
N PHE A 48 -30.29 -7.19 -5.80
CA PHE A 48 -30.34 -5.85 -5.22
C PHE A 48 -29.79 -5.81 -3.80
N PHE A 49 -30.09 -6.80 -2.97
CA PHE A 49 -29.58 -6.89 -1.60
C PHE A 49 -28.06 -7.08 -1.56
N ILE A 50 -27.50 -7.93 -2.44
CA ILE A 50 -26.04 -8.09 -2.59
C ILE A 50 -25.40 -6.79 -3.07
N LEU A 51 -25.96 -6.13 -4.09
CA LEU A 51 -25.48 -4.82 -4.57
C LEU A 51 -25.55 -3.75 -3.48
N PHE A 52 -26.61 -3.74 -2.68
CA PHE A 52 -26.80 -2.82 -1.56
C PHE A 52 -25.79 -3.08 -0.42
N ILE A 53 -25.49 -4.34 -0.10
CA ILE A 53 -24.40 -4.70 0.83
C ILE A 53 -23.06 -4.21 0.29
N VAL A 54 -22.73 -4.41 -0.99
CA VAL A 54 -21.48 -3.92 -1.60
C VAL A 54 -21.43 -2.37 -1.60
N LEU A 55 -22.55 -1.70 -1.80
CA LEU A 55 -22.66 -0.23 -1.69
C LEU A 55 -22.43 0.25 -0.25
N ILE A 56 -23.04 -0.41 0.74
CA ILE A 56 -22.80 -0.13 2.17
C ILE A 56 -21.34 -0.40 2.54
N PHE A 57 -20.74 -1.50 2.09
CA PHE A 57 -19.32 -1.79 2.29
C PHE A 57 -18.43 -0.67 1.71
N ARG A 58 -18.72 -0.21 0.47
CA ARG A 58 -17.98 0.91 -0.13
C ARG A 58 -18.21 2.25 0.57
N LEU A 59 -19.40 2.52 1.11
CA LEU A 59 -19.72 3.80 1.75
C LEU A 59 -19.23 3.89 3.19
N PHE A 60 -19.40 2.82 3.98
CA PHE A 60 -19.09 2.80 5.42
C PHE A 60 -17.71 2.22 5.74
N MET A 61 -17.13 1.39 4.84
CA MET A 61 -15.80 0.80 4.99
C MET A 61 -14.76 1.41 4.05
N SER A 62 -15.12 2.43 3.26
CA SER A 62 -14.13 3.31 2.63
C SER A 62 -13.24 3.93 3.71
N PRO A 63 -11.90 3.91 3.58
CA PRO A 63 -11.02 4.53 4.56
C PRO A 63 -11.37 6.02 4.68
N LYS A 64 -11.55 6.51 5.91
CA LYS A 64 -11.74 7.95 6.16
C LYS A 64 -10.59 8.70 5.51
N LYS A 65 -10.92 9.57 4.55
CA LYS A 65 -9.93 10.48 3.93
C LYS A 65 -9.32 11.34 5.04
N VAL A 66 -8.04 11.13 5.30
CA VAL A 66 -7.21 12.04 6.11
C VAL A 66 -6.47 12.94 5.13
N GLY A 67 -6.27 14.20 5.52
CA GLY A 67 -5.67 15.23 4.67
C GLY A 67 -6.70 16.00 3.81
N SER A 68 -6.27 17.14 3.29
CA SER A 68 -7.08 18.12 2.54
C SER A 68 -7.48 17.64 1.14
N GLY A 69 -6.64 16.83 0.49
CA GLY A 69 -6.71 16.55 -0.93
C GLY A 69 -6.37 17.73 -1.85
N ASP A 70 -5.92 18.90 -1.34
CA ASP A 70 -5.50 20.03 -2.18
C ASP A 70 -4.17 19.72 -2.88
N ILE A 71 -4.07 20.09 -4.15
CA ILE A 71 -2.82 19.99 -4.90
C ILE A 71 -1.73 20.87 -4.29
N LYS A 72 -2.05 21.95 -3.56
CA LYS A 72 -1.05 22.80 -2.88
C LYS A 72 -0.27 22.04 -1.81
N ASP A 73 -0.98 21.34 -0.92
CA ASP A 73 -0.35 20.51 0.11
C ASP A 73 0.46 19.36 -0.52
N TYR A 74 -0.05 18.79 -1.62
CA TYR A 74 0.70 17.80 -2.38
C TYR A 74 1.97 18.39 -3.02
N ILE A 75 1.89 19.59 -3.59
CA ILE A 75 3.04 20.27 -4.20
C ILE A 75 4.11 20.56 -3.14
N ALA A 76 3.72 21.03 -1.96
CA ALA A 76 4.63 21.22 -0.82
C ALA A 76 5.35 19.91 -0.44
N PHE A 77 4.61 18.81 -0.31
CA PHE A 77 5.17 17.47 -0.07
C PHE A 77 6.14 17.01 -1.18
N VAL A 78 5.80 17.18 -2.47
CA VAL A 78 6.69 16.78 -3.57
C VAL A 78 7.92 17.68 -3.67
N LYS A 79 7.81 18.98 -3.36
CA LYS A 79 8.97 19.90 -3.30
C LYS A 79 9.91 19.54 -2.15
N LEU A 80 9.39 19.19 -0.97
CA LEU A 80 10.17 18.65 0.14
C LEU A 80 10.89 17.35 -0.27
N TYR A 81 10.16 16.41 -0.89
CA TYR A 81 10.71 15.14 -1.38
C TYR A 81 11.85 15.33 -2.42
N GLN A 82 11.64 16.18 -3.42
CA GLN A 82 12.59 16.38 -4.51
C GLN A 82 13.78 17.25 -4.12
N TYR A 83 13.57 18.28 -3.28
CA TYR A 83 14.54 19.38 -3.10
C TYR A 83 14.93 19.69 -1.65
N GLY A 84 14.27 19.09 -0.65
CA GLY A 84 14.50 19.40 0.77
C GLY A 84 13.87 20.72 1.24
N ASP A 85 13.09 21.38 0.38
CA ASP A 85 12.42 22.66 0.67
C ASP A 85 11.03 22.68 0.03
N GLU A 86 10.00 22.63 0.88
CA GLU A 86 8.58 22.68 0.48
C GLU A 86 8.16 24.03 -0.11
N ASN A 87 8.83 25.12 0.31
CA ASN A 87 8.56 26.50 -0.09
C ASN A 87 9.42 26.93 -1.29
N GLY A 88 10.26 26.01 -1.79
CA GLY A 88 11.25 26.26 -2.81
C GLY A 88 10.65 26.80 -4.11
N LYS A 89 11.30 27.83 -4.67
CA LYS A 89 10.92 28.44 -5.95
C LYS A 89 11.07 27.52 -7.16
N LYS A 90 11.71 26.35 -7.01
CA LYS A 90 11.76 25.30 -8.04
C LYS A 90 10.41 24.63 -8.17
N ASP A 91 9.92 24.45 -9.39
CA ASP A 91 8.73 23.64 -9.65
C ASP A 91 9.05 22.14 -9.71
N ILE A 92 8.02 21.31 -9.65
CA ILE A 92 8.15 19.85 -9.62
C ILE A 92 8.65 19.37 -10.97
N ASN A 93 9.80 18.70 -10.97
CA ASN A 93 10.34 18.06 -12.16
C ASN A 93 9.86 16.61 -12.21
N THR A 94 8.87 16.33 -13.05
CA THR A 94 8.30 14.98 -13.23
C THR A 94 9.27 13.99 -13.89
N ASN A 95 10.35 14.48 -14.49
CA ASN A 95 11.41 13.69 -15.11
C ASN A 95 12.67 13.61 -14.22
N LEU A 96 12.64 14.09 -12.97
CA LEU A 96 13.75 13.96 -12.02
C LEU A 96 13.93 12.47 -11.65
N PRO A 97 15.08 11.84 -11.93
CA PRO A 97 15.30 10.45 -11.54
C PRO A 97 15.44 10.36 -10.01
N ALA A 98 14.99 9.25 -9.42
CA ALA A 98 14.94 9.08 -7.96
C ALA A 98 16.28 9.37 -7.27
N ASN A 99 17.41 8.99 -7.88
CA ASN A 99 18.76 9.20 -7.35
C ASN A 99 19.29 10.65 -7.42
N TYR A 100 18.51 11.59 -7.96
CA TYR A 100 18.79 13.04 -7.92
C TYR A 100 17.85 13.79 -6.95
N THR A 101 17.02 13.08 -6.19
CA THR A 101 16.13 13.68 -5.18
C THR A 101 16.85 13.93 -3.86
N TYR A 102 16.40 14.94 -3.11
CA TYR A 102 16.84 15.15 -1.73
C TYR A 102 16.50 13.94 -0.83
N ALA A 103 15.36 13.29 -1.06
CA ALA A 103 14.99 12.04 -0.40
C ALA A 103 16.04 10.92 -0.56
N TYR A 104 16.62 10.76 -1.76
CA TYR A 104 17.70 9.81 -2.00
C TYR A 104 18.98 10.21 -1.24
N LYS A 105 19.38 11.48 -1.32
CA LYS A 105 20.51 12.04 -0.54
C LYS A 105 20.37 11.73 0.95
N MET A 106 19.19 11.92 1.53
CA MET A 106 18.95 11.63 2.95
C MET A 106 19.13 10.15 3.31
N LEU A 107 18.91 9.20 2.39
CA LEU A 107 19.27 7.79 2.63
C LEU A 107 20.75 7.51 2.37
N SER A 108 21.29 7.90 1.21
CA SER A 108 22.60 7.45 0.71
C SER A 108 23.81 8.24 1.23
N GLU A 109 23.64 9.51 1.60
CA GLU A 109 24.73 10.36 2.08
C GLU A 109 24.88 10.34 3.61
N SER A 110 25.97 10.95 4.09
CA SER A 110 26.42 10.98 5.49
C SER A 110 25.60 11.91 6.41
N ALA A 111 24.30 12.06 6.17
CA ALA A 111 23.39 12.68 7.13
C ALA A 111 23.33 11.84 8.42
N THR A 112 23.16 12.51 9.56
CA THR A 112 23.05 11.86 10.88
C THR A 112 21.71 11.15 11.08
N SER A 113 21.64 10.23 12.04
CA SER A 113 20.39 9.56 12.45
C SER A 113 19.30 10.56 12.87
N GLU A 114 19.69 11.69 13.47
CA GLU A 114 18.79 12.77 13.87
C GLU A 114 18.22 13.52 12.66
N GLU A 115 19.06 13.99 11.73
CA GLU A 115 18.62 14.64 10.49
C GLU A 115 17.73 13.72 9.64
N LYS A 116 18.08 12.43 9.53
CA LYS A 116 17.27 11.42 8.84
C LYS A 116 15.89 11.25 9.50
N THR A 117 15.84 11.25 10.83
CA THR A 117 14.57 11.14 11.60
C THR A 117 13.72 12.40 11.51
N LEU A 118 14.33 13.58 11.58
CA LEU A 118 13.63 14.87 11.40
C LEU A 118 12.98 14.94 10.02
N TYR A 119 13.73 14.68 8.96
CA TYR A 119 13.23 14.70 7.59
C TYR A 119 12.15 13.63 7.34
N ALA A 120 12.28 12.43 7.91
CA ALA A 120 11.23 11.40 7.85
C ALA A 120 9.91 11.89 8.47
N SER A 121 10.00 12.55 9.64
CA SER A 121 8.84 13.14 10.33
C SER A 121 8.19 14.27 9.52
N GLU A 122 8.98 15.21 9.01
CA GLU A 122 8.50 16.33 8.17
C GLU A 122 7.81 15.81 6.89
N LEU A 123 8.46 14.89 6.18
CA LEU A 123 7.94 14.31 4.94
C LEU A 123 6.64 13.51 5.18
N ASN A 124 6.55 12.80 6.31
CA ASN A 124 5.33 12.13 6.74
C ASN A 124 4.20 13.13 7.05
N GLU A 125 4.49 14.18 7.82
CA GLU A 125 3.50 15.20 8.18
C GLU A 125 2.97 15.93 6.93
N ARG A 126 3.85 16.26 5.99
CA ARG A 126 3.47 16.93 4.74
C ARG A 126 2.66 16.03 3.81
N TYR A 127 2.96 14.73 3.75
CA TYR A 127 2.06 13.81 3.07
C TYR A 127 0.70 13.73 3.78
N LEU A 128 0.67 13.53 5.10
CA LEU A 128 -0.57 13.41 5.90
C LEU A 128 -1.47 14.64 5.85
N LYS A 129 -0.92 15.85 5.67
CA LYS A 129 -1.68 17.07 5.39
C LYS A 129 -2.47 16.99 4.08
N TYR A 130 -1.94 16.32 3.07
CA TYR A 130 -2.63 16.09 1.79
C TYR A 130 -3.48 14.80 1.77
N SER A 131 -2.91 13.65 2.15
CA SER A 131 -3.54 12.34 2.05
C SER A 131 -2.88 11.27 2.93
N ASN A 132 -3.52 10.10 3.06
CA ASN A 132 -2.99 8.92 3.75
C ASN A 132 -3.14 7.62 2.92
N GLN A 133 -3.24 7.75 1.59
CA GLN A 133 -3.68 6.66 0.71
C GLN A 133 -2.52 5.93 0.01
N GLU A 134 -2.71 4.66 -0.30
CA GLU A 134 -1.81 3.91 -1.18
C GLU A 134 -1.85 4.46 -2.62
N PRO A 135 -0.77 4.33 -3.42
CA PRO A 135 0.50 3.68 -3.09
C PRO A 135 1.49 4.54 -2.29
N VAL A 136 1.37 5.87 -2.34
CA VAL A 136 2.36 6.78 -1.76
C VAL A 136 2.51 6.60 -0.25
N ALA A 137 1.43 6.43 0.50
CA ALA A 137 1.49 6.23 1.96
C ALA A 137 2.41 5.06 2.38
N SER A 138 2.31 3.93 1.69
CA SER A 138 3.00 2.69 2.10
C SER A 138 4.46 2.66 1.68
N PHE A 139 4.80 3.22 0.51
CA PHE A 139 6.21 3.43 0.14
C PHE A 139 6.87 4.55 0.96
N LEU A 140 6.13 5.59 1.36
CA LEU A 140 6.63 6.63 2.26
C LEU A 140 6.88 6.08 3.67
N MET A 141 5.97 5.27 4.22
CA MET A 141 6.16 4.63 5.52
C MET A 141 7.32 3.63 5.51
N LEU A 142 7.57 2.95 4.38
CA LEU A 142 8.75 2.11 4.21
C LEU A 142 10.04 2.94 4.17
N PHE A 143 10.07 3.99 3.34
CA PHE A 143 11.18 4.94 3.22
C PHE A 143 11.54 5.58 4.59
N ASN A 144 10.53 6.01 5.35
CA ASN A 144 10.72 6.59 6.67
C ASN A 144 11.28 5.57 7.68
N ASN A 145 10.86 4.30 7.64
CA ASN A 145 11.46 3.29 8.51
C ASN A 145 12.92 2.98 8.16
N TYR A 146 13.35 3.10 6.90
CA TYR A 146 14.77 3.05 6.55
C TYR A 146 15.57 4.22 7.14
N LEU A 147 15.02 5.45 7.10
CA LEU A 147 15.66 6.63 7.69
C LEU A 147 15.75 6.56 9.23
N GLU A 148 14.65 6.18 9.89
CA GLU A 148 14.50 6.21 11.35
C GLU A 148 15.16 5.01 12.06
N MET A 149 15.55 3.95 11.35
CA MET A 149 15.98 2.69 11.96
C MET A 149 17.16 2.87 12.95
N GLY A 150 18.23 3.54 12.53
CA GLY A 150 19.43 3.71 13.37
C GLY A 150 19.13 4.44 14.67
N GLU A 151 18.25 5.44 14.61
CA GLU A 151 17.80 6.23 15.75
C GLU A 151 16.91 5.41 16.69
N LYS A 152 15.93 4.68 16.15
CA LYS A 152 15.04 3.79 16.91
C LYS A 152 15.83 2.69 17.64
N ILE A 153 16.81 2.07 16.98
CA ILE A 153 17.65 1.02 17.58
C ILE A 153 18.57 1.59 18.68
N THR A 154 19.14 2.79 18.47
CA THR A 154 19.90 3.49 19.51
C THR A 154 19.03 3.79 20.74
N LYS A 155 17.81 4.29 20.52
CA LYS A 155 16.84 4.58 21.60
C LYS A 155 16.35 3.32 22.34
N ILE A 156 16.10 2.20 21.65
CA ILE A 156 15.79 0.92 22.32
C ILE A 156 16.97 0.47 23.19
N ARG A 157 18.20 0.50 22.66
CA ARG A 157 19.40 0.07 23.40
C ARG A 157 19.66 0.92 24.64
N ALA A 158 19.51 2.25 24.52
CA ALA A 158 19.64 3.17 25.65
C ALA A 158 18.56 2.96 26.72
N ALA A 159 17.31 2.73 26.30
CA ALA A 159 16.22 2.40 27.22
C ALA A 159 16.46 1.08 27.96
N TYR A 160 16.94 0.05 27.25
CA TYR A 160 17.10 -1.32 27.79
C TYR A 160 18.09 -1.38 28.95
N VAL A 161 19.12 -0.55 28.87
CA VAL A 161 20.14 -0.38 29.90
C VAL A 161 19.58 0.21 31.19
N GLN A 162 18.54 1.04 31.10
CA GLN A 162 17.86 1.64 32.26
C GLN A 162 16.78 0.69 32.82
N ASP A 163 15.95 0.14 31.93
CA ASP A 163 14.82 -0.73 32.26
C ASP A 163 14.43 -1.56 31.01
N ASP A 164 14.52 -2.89 31.10
CA ASP A 164 14.22 -3.75 29.95
C ASP A 164 12.74 -3.78 29.57
N GLN A 165 11.82 -3.51 30.51
CA GLN A 165 10.40 -3.35 30.23
C GLN A 165 10.11 -2.02 29.52
N VAL A 166 10.85 -0.93 29.82
CA VAL A 166 10.78 0.33 29.07
C VAL A 166 11.24 0.12 27.62
N ALA A 167 12.32 -0.64 27.40
CA ALA A 167 12.74 -1.02 26.05
C ALA A 167 11.72 -1.90 25.32
N LYS A 168 11.17 -2.93 25.98
CA LYS A 168 10.09 -3.79 25.47
C LYS A 168 8.88 -2.94 25.04
N ASN A 169 8.47 -1.98 25.88
CA ASN A 169 7.39 -1.04 25.57
C ASN A 169 7.73 -0.12 24.38
N LEU A 170 8.98 0.35 24.26
CA LEU A 170 9.43 1.23 23.18
C LEU A 170 9.52 0.50 21.82
N ALA A 171 10.06 -0.72 21.81
CA ALA A 171 10.09 -1.58 20.62
C ALA A 171 8.67 -1.91 20.13
N ASN A 172 7.77 -2.29 21.04
CA ASN A 172 6.36 -2.53 20.74
C ASN A 172 5.65 -1.27 20.21
N LYS A 173 6.00 -0.07 20.71
CA LYS A 173 5.49 1.20 20.19
C LYS A 173 5.96 1.45 18.75
N TYR A 174 7.23 1.23 18.42
CA TYR A 174 7.71 1.39 17.05
C TYR A 174 7.14 0.35 16.08
N ALA A 175 6.97 -0.90 16.53
CA ALA A 175 6.33 -1.96 15.74
C ALA A 175 4.84 -1.66 15.47
N SER A 176 4.07 -1.24 16.48
CA SER A 176 2.65 -0.91 16.33
C SER A 176 2.35 0.38 15.56
N GLN A 177 3.37 1.23 15.34
CA GLN A 177 3.28 2.37 14.43
C GLN A 177 3.36 1.97 12.94
N ILE A 178 3.91 0.78 12.64
CA ILE A 178 3.94 0.23 11.27
C ILE A 178 2.57 -0.34 10.94
N LYS A 179 1.93 0.21 9.91
CA LYS A 179 0.65 -0.28 9.40
C LYS A 179 0.89 -1.35 8.33
N THR A 180 -0.02 -2.31 8.23
CA THR A 180 -0.02 -3.27 7.12
C THR A 180 -0.34 -2.54 5.81
N SER A 181 0.47 -2.79 4.77
CA SER A 181 0.21 -2.35 3.40
C SER A 181 -0.52 -3.44 2.61
N GLU A 182 -1.32 -3.06 1.61
CA GLU A 182 -1.89 -4.03 0.66
C GLU A 182 -0.90 -4.36 -0.48
N ILE A 183 0.06 -3.46 -0.76
CA ILE A 183 1.13 -3.68 -1.74
C ILE A 183 2.10 -4.77 -1.22
N PRO A 184 2.25 -5.92 -1.93
CA PRO A 184 3.03 -7.04 -1.42
C PRO A 184 4.50 -6.74 -1.13
N TYR A 185 5.15 -5.90 -1.95
CA TYR A 185 6.54 -5.47 -1.72
C TYR A 185 6.65 -4.64 -0.42
N ALA A 186 5.86 -3.56 -0.32
CA ALA A 186 5.90 -2.68 0.84
C ALA A 186 5.58 -3.46 2.12
N LYS A 187 4.50 -4.27 2.10
CA LYS A 187 4.14 -5.15 3.20
C LYS A 187 5.31 -6.04 3.66
N LYS A 188 5.89 -6.82 2.75
CA LYS A 188 7.00 -7.74 3.08
C LYS A 188 8.17 -7.01 3.74
N HIS A 189 8.55 -5.83 3.25
CA HIS A 189 9.67 -5.07 3.80
C HIS A 189 9.32 -4.35 5.12
N LEU A 190 8.06 -3.99 5.34
CA LEU A 190 7.55 -3.46 6.62
C LEU A 190 7.46 -4.56 7.70
N ASP A 191 7.03 -5.77 7.33
CA ASP A 191 6.99 -6.94 8.22
C ASP A 191 8.40 -7.31 8.76
N TYR A 192 9.47 -7.08 7.97
CA TYR A 192 10.85 -7.22 8.44
C TYR A 192 11.24 -6.21 9.54
N PHE A 193 10.73 -4.97 9.52
CA PHE A 193 10.98 -4.01 10.60
C PHE A 193 10.29 -4.41 11.91
N ILE A 194 9.03 -4.86 11.83
CA ILE A 194 8.30 -5.42 12.98
C ILE A 194 9.08 -6.59 13.58
N THR A 195 9.53 -7.52 12.72
CA THR A 195 10.35 -8.69 13.12
C THR A 195 11.68 -8.25 13.76
N TYR A 196 12.37 -7.26 13.19
CA TYR A 196 13.64 -6.75 13.73
C TYR A 196 13.46 -6.15 15.13
N TYR A 197 12.46 -5.28 15.34
CA TYR A 197 12.27 -4.64 16.66
C TYR A 197 11.95 -5.65 17.76
N SER A 198 11.21 -6.74 17.46
CA SER A 198 11.00 -7.84 18.41
C SER A 198 12.31 -8.56 18.72
N LYS A 199 12.99 -9.11 17.70
CA LYS A 199 14.22 -9.89 17.87
C LYS A 199 15.38 -9.09 18.45
N TYR A 200 15.38 -7.76 18.30
CA TYR A 200 16.38 -6.90 18.93
C TYR A 200 16.25 -6.81 20.45
N ILE A 201 15.04 -7.02 21.01
CA ILE A 201 14.87 -7.17 22.46
C ILE A 201 15.40 -8.52 22.92
N ASP A 202 15.01 -9.62 22.24
CA ASP A 202 15.49 -10.97 22.57
C ASP A 202 17.03 -11.03 22.53
N TYR A 203 17.63 -10.34 21.56
CA TYR A 203 19.07 -10.16 21.43
C TYR A 203 19.69 -9.43 22.65
N LEU A 204 19.09 -8.33 23.10
CA LEU A 204 19.57 -7.59 24.28
C LEU A 204 19.42 -8.39 25.58
N ASP A 205 18.36 -9.19 25.73
CA ASP A 205 18.21 -10.15 26.82
C ASP A 205 19.36 -11.19 26.81
N GLN A 206 19.81 -11.68 25.64
CA GLN A 206 21.01 -12.54 25.58
C GLN A 206 22.33 -11.79 25.86
N VAL A 207 22.47 -10.52 25.47
CA VAL A 207 23.65 -9.69 25.84
C VAL A 207 23.73 -9.46 27.35
N LYS A 208 22.58 -9.34 28.03
CA LYS A 208 22.45 -9.27 29.50
C LYS A 208 22.83 -10.61 30.14
N ASN A 209 22.33 -11.73 29.62
CA ASN A 209 22.68 -13.08 30.09
C ASN A 209 24.19 -13.38 29.98
N ALA A 210 24.83 -12.92 28.90
CA ALA A 210 26.27 -13.05 28.67
C ALA A 210 27.14 -12.09 29.53
N GLY A 211 26.57 -11.40 30.52
CA GLY A 211 27.31 -10.55 31.47
C GLY A 211 27.82 -9.22 30.91
N CYS A 212 27.37 -8.81 29.72
CA CYS A 212 27.89 -7.64 29.02
C CYS A 212 27.16 -6.32 29.34
N VAL A 213 26.11 -6.35 30.15
CA VAL A 213 25.45 -5.15 30.69
C VAL A 213 26.04 -4.84 32.06
N LYS A 214 26.60 -3.63 32.23
CA LYS A 214 27.37 -3.21 33.41
C LYS A 214 26.92 -1.83 33.87
N GLY A 215 26.05 -1.79 34.88
CA GLY A 215 25.37 -0.57 35.30
C GLY A 215 24.63 0.07 34.11
N ASP A 216 24.70 1.39 34.02
CA ASP A 216 24.09 2.17 32.93
C ASP A 216 24.85 2.08 31.59
N SER A 217 25.40 0.90 31.24
CA SER A 217 26.10 0.68 29.96
C SER A 217 26.05 -0.77 29.45
N ILE A 218 26.22 -0.93 28.13
CA ILE A 218 26.57 -2.22 27.51
C ILE A 218 28.03 -2.16 27.06
N ASP A 219 28.84 -3.07 27.58
CA ASP A 219 30.23 -3.27 27.19
C ASP A 219 30.29 -3.87 25.77
N VAL A 220 30.62 -3.02 24.80
CA VAL A 220 30.67 -3.38 23.38
C VAL A 220 31.77 -4.42 23.08
N ASN A 221 32.87 -4.42 23.85
CA ASN A 221 33.93 -5.40 23.67
C ASN A 221 33.48 -6.77 24.18
N CYS A 222 32.84 -6.81 25.35
CA CYS A 222 32.17 -8.01 25.85
C CYS A 222 31.12 -8.50 24.86
N GLU A 223 30.24 -7.63 24.36
CA GLU A 223 29.19 -7.98 23.40
C GLU A 223 29.75 -8.63 22.13
N VAL A 224 30.84 -8.09 21.56
CA VAL A 224 31.50 -8.64 20.37
C VAL A 224 32.18 -9.98 20.66
N ILE A 225 32.85 -10.14 21.80
CA ILE A 225 33.48 -11.40 22.20
C ILE A 225 32.42 -12.48 22.50
N SER A 226 31.36 -12.12 23.22
CA SER A 226 30.29 -13.05 23.59
C SER A 226 29.50 -13.54 22.38
N ARG A 227 29.34 -12.73 21.31
CA ARG A 227 28.75 -13.19 20.03
C ARG A 227 29.54 -14.32 19.35
N ILE A 228 30.85 -14.43 19.58
CA ILE A 228 31.71 -15.43 18.93
C ILE A 228 32.13 -16.58 19.87
N ASN A 229 31.67 -16.56 21.13
CA ASN A 229 31.87 -17.68 22.05
C ASN A 229 30.85 -18.81 21.75
N PRO A 230 31.28 -20.05 21.47
CA PRO A 230 30.39 -21.19 21.29
C PRO A 230 29.42 -21.46 22.46
N GLU A 231 29.76 -21.04 23.69
CA GLU A 231 28.86 -21.16 24.85
C GLU A 231 27.61 -20.26 24.76
N ASN A 232 27.62 -19.27 23.86
CA ASN A 232 26.54 -18.30 23.65
C ASN A 232 25.84 -18.49 22.29
N GLU A 233 25.62 -19.72 21.84
CA GLU A 233 25.01 -20.06 20.53
C GLU A 233 23.76 -19.21 20.21
N ALA A 234 22.81 -19.10 21.15
CA ALA A 234 21.60 -18.30 20.97
C ALA A 234 21.84 -16.78 20.77
N LEU A 235 22.95 -16.23 21.27
CA LEU A 235 23.35 -14.84 21.03
C LEU A 235 23.92 -14.66 19.61
N ASN A 236 24.69 -15.64 19.13
CA ASN A 236 25.21 -15.68 17.76
C ASN A 236 24.09 -15.83 16.73
N ASP A 237 23.10 -16.69 17.00
CA ASP A 237 21.98 -16.94 16.09
C ASP A 237 21.10 -15.70 15.94
N LEU A 238 20.69 -15.08 17.06
CA LEU A 238 19.95 -13.83 17.04
C LEU A 238 20.73 -12.69 16.36
N TYR A 239 22.05 -12.60 16.60
CA TYR A 239 22.90 -11.65 15.87
C TYR A 239 22.90 -11.91 14.35
N THR A 240 23.02 -13.17 13.94
CA THR A 240 23.08 -13.59 12.53
C THR A 240 21.75 -13.34 11.82
N GLU A 241 20.61 -13.62 12.47
CA GLU A 241 19.28 -13.27 11.96
C GLU A 241 19.11 -11.76 11.78
N LEU A 242 19.46 -10.96 12.80
CA LEU A 242 19.34 -9.50 12.75
C LEU A 242 20.26 -8.88 11.69
N ASP A 243 21.45 -9.45 11.47
CA ASP A 243 22.35 -9.07 10.37
C ASP A 243 21.80 -9.46 8.99
N GLY A 244 21.18 -10.64 8.85
CA GLY A 244 20.46 -11.03 7.63
C GLY A 244 19.32 -10.07 7.28
N ILE A 245 18.58 -9.59 8.28
CA ILE A 245 17.54 -8.57 8.10
C ILE A 245 18.16 -7.21 7.72
N LYS A 246 19.26 -6.78 8.37
CA LYS A 246 20.00 -5.55 7.98
C LYS A 246 20.52 -5.61 6.54
N LYS A 247 21.07 -6.74 6.09
CA LYS A 247 21.50 -6.96 4.70
C LYS A 247 20.32 -6.84 3.74
N THR A 248 19.16 -7.37 4.12
CA THR A 248 17.91 -7.20 3.35
C THR A 248 17.50 -5.73 3.26
N PHE A 249 17.64 -4.95 4.34
CA PHE A 249 17.38 -3.51 4.31
C PHE A 249 18.37 -2.75 3.42
N PHE A 250 19.67 -3.01 3.54
CA PHE A 250 20.71 -2.38 2.73
C PHE A 250 20.55 -2.68 1.23
N ASN A 251 20.14 -3.90 0.87
CA ASN A 251 19.92 -4.29 -0.52
C ASN A 251 18.63 -3.68 -1.12
N SER A 252 17.68 -3.21 -0.31
CA SER A 252 16.36 -2.75 -0.75
C SER A 252 16.01 -1.29 -0.44
N TYR A 253 16.92 -0.51 0.16
CA TYR A 253 16.67 0.93 0.38
C TYR A 253 16.58 1.70 -0.95
N LEU A 254 17.40 1.32 -1.95
CA LEU A 254 17.42 1.95 -3.28
C LEU A 254 16.06 1.79 -3.98
N ASP A 255 15.55 0.56 -4.05
CA ASP A 255 14.20 0.24 -4.56
C ASP A 255 13.12 1.12 -3.90
N SER A 256 13.21 1.35 -2.58
CA SER A 256 12.22 2.14 -1.85
C SER A 256 12.15 3.59 -2.35
N THR A 257 13.29 4.19 -2.72
CA THR A 257 13.32 5.53 -3.33
C THR A 257 12.69 5.53 -4.72
N LEU A 258 12.93 4.48 -5.52
CA LEU A 258 12.38 4.33 -6.86
C LEU A 258 10.87 4.13 -6.84
N TYR A 259 10.36 3.22 -6.01
CA TYR A 259 8.93 2.98 -5.88
C TYR A 259 8.18 4.18 -5.28
N LEU A 260 8.79 4.89 -4.32
CA LEU A 260 8.23 6.14 -3.79
C LEU A 260 8.19 7.23 -4.88
N ASN A 261 9.30 7.48 -5.59
CA ASN A 261 9.34 8.45 -6.69
C ASN A 261 8.28 8.16 -7.75
N ASN A 262 8.21 6.90 -8.22
CA ASN A 262 7.27 6.50 -9.27
C ASN A 262 5.82 6.65 -8.81
N SER A 263 5.52 6.31 -7.55
CA SER A 263 4.20 6.52 -6.94
C SER A 263 3.83 8.00 -6.84
N ILE A 264 4.79 8.86 -6.50
CA ILE A 264 4.62 10.31 -6.42
C ILE A 264 4.37 10.92 -7.80
N ILE A 265 5.21 10.62 -8.80
CA ILE A 265 5.06 11.17 -10.14
C ILE A 265 3.77 10.68 -10.82
N ALA A 266 3.39 9.40 -10.66
CA ALA A 266 2.14 8.88 -11.19
C ALA A 266 0.91 9.60 -10.59
N LEU A 267 0.89 9.82 -9.28
CA LEU A 267 -0.18 10.56 -8.61
C LEU A 267 -0.19 12.05 -9.01
N TYR A 268 0.97 12.68 -9.18
CA TYR A 268 1.06 14.05 -9.68
C TYR A 268 0.48 14.20 -11.09
N ASN A 269 0.91 13.36 -12.03
CA ASN A 269 0.44 13.38 -13.42
C ASN A 269 -1.07 13.10 -13.54
N THR A 270 -1.60 12.23 -12.67
CA THR A 270 -3.06 11.97 -12.59
C THR A 270 -3.82 13.21 -12.11
N LYS A 271 -3.24 14.00 -11.18
CA LYS A 271 -3.89 15.18 -10.61
C LYS A 271 -3.78 16.43 -11.49
N SER A 272 -2.67 16.63 -12.20
CA SER A 272 -2.51 17.75 -13.13
C SER A 272 -3.47 17.64 -14.32
N THR A 273 -3.48 16.49 -15.00
CA THR A 273 -4.38 16.21 -16.15
C THR A 273 -5.87 16.26 -15.80
N THR A 274 -6.23 16.02 -14.53
CA THR A 274 -7.63 16.16 -14.06
C THR A 274 -8.06 17.63 -13.86
N LYS A 275 -7.13 18.60 -13.88
CA LYS A 275 -7.46 20.05 -13.79
C LYS A 275 -7.66 20.73 -15.15
N GLU A 276 -7.44 20.02 -16.27
CA GLU A 276 -7.54 20.56 -17.63
C GLU A 276 -8.89 20.18 -18.31
N LYS A 277 -9.94 19.96 -17.51
CA LYS A 277 -11.31 19.61 -17.93
C LYS A 277 -12.37 20.23 -17.01
#